data_AF-A0A9J6DSB2-F1
#
_entry.id   AF-A0A9J6DSB2-F1
#
_cell.length_a   1.000
_cell.length_b   1.000
_cell.length_c   1.000
_cell.angle_alpha   90.00
_cell.angle_beta   90.00
_cell.angle_gamma   90.00
#
_symmetry.space_group_name_H-M   'P 1'
#
loop_
_entity.id
_entity.type
_entity.pdbx_description
1 polymer ?
#
loop_
_entity_poly.entity_id
_entity_poly.type
_entity_poly.pdbx_seq_one_letter_code
_entity_poly.pdbx_strand_id
1 'polypeptide(L)'
;MTKLREEMRKEMIEFKSSIERELRKEIRDLKNSVSFLNDEVEKITKENADLVGDNKSLRSADEQLRTECEAFKKRMSQQEQRIIAYEQYSRKYNFEIKGIPKLAEEDLGNTLPRIGGLLNVPVTKNDVEKCHRVPAKNASSKQNMIVKFRSPSRSKRDLVLQKAKKTRISTQDLGHVSNTPVFINEHLCPALKQLLGAAIAKNKAANWRFVWTNDGRILTRKDEGSHVLHIRDASDIEKIA
;
A
#
# COMPACT_ATOMS: atom_id res chain seq x y z
N MET A 1 -2.60 18.50 -107.14
CA MET A 1 -2.94 17.27 -106.38
C MET A 1 -1.69 16.52 -105.88
N THR A 2 -0.66 16.33 -106.70
CA THR A 2 0.58 15.59 -106.33
C THR A 2 1.48 16.33 -105.33
N LYS A 3 1.79 17.63 -105.55
CA LYS A 3 2.57 18.44 -104.59
C LYS A 3 1.94 18.54 -103.19
N LEU A 4 0.63 18.80 -103.13
CA LEU A 4 -0.12 18.88 -101.87
C LEU A 4 -0.07 17.56 -101.08
N ARG A 5 -0.11 16.40 -101.77
CA ARG A 5 0.05 15.10 -101.13
C ARG A 5 1.46 14.86 -100.60
N GLU A 6 2.50 15.35 -101.28
CA GLU A 6 3.89 15.26 -100.80
C GLU A 6 4.15 16.16 -99.60
N GLU A 7 3.64 17.39 -99.60
CA GLU A 7 3.71 18.32 -98.45
C GLU A 7 2.99 17.76 -97.23
N MET A 8 1.73 17.31 -97.37
CA MET A 8 1.01 16.65 -96.28
C MET A 8 1.76 15.43 -95.73
N ARG A 9 2.40 14.65 -96.61
CA ARG A 9 3.16 13.46 -96.19
C ARG A 9 4.42 13.86 -95.40
N LYS A 10 5.08 14.95 -95.80
CA LYS A 10 6.22 15.53 -95.08
C LYS A 10 5.81 16.03 -93.70
N GLU A 11 4.75 16.84 -93.62
CA GLU A 11 4.21 17.35 -92.35
C GLU A 11 3.78 16.22 -91.43
N MET A 12 3.15 15.16 -91.97
CA MET A 12 2.72 14.01 -91.17
C MET A 12 3.90 13.20 -90.63
N ILE A 13 5.01 13.11 -91.38
CA ILE A 13 6.27 12.51 -90.90
C ILE A 13 6.90 13.38 -89.81
N GLU A 14 6.94 14.69 -90.01
CA GLU A 14 7.47 15.66 -89.04
C GLU A 14 6.66 15.64 -87.74
N PHE A 15 5.33 15.68 -87.83
CA PHE A 15 4.41 15.59 -86.70
C PHE A 15 4.58 14.29 -85.94
N LYS A 16 4.65 13.14 -86.64
CA LYS A 16 4.91 11.83 -86.04
C LYS A 16 6.28 11.82 -85.33
N SER A 17 7.31 12.36 -85.95
CA SER A 17 8.66 12.42 -85.36
C SER A 17 8.71 13.31 -84.10
N SER A 18 7.94 14.41 -84.09
CA SER A 18 7.83 15.31 -82.95
C SER A 18 7.12 14.62 -81.78
N ILE A 19 5.98 13.96 -82.05
CA ILE A 19 5.25 13.17 -81.04
C ILE A 19 6.14 12.06 -80.48
N GLU A 20 6.86 11.34 -81.34
CA GLU A 20 7.70 10.23 -80.91
C GLU A 20 8.86 10.71 -80.02
N ARG A 21 9.43 11.88 -80.32
CA ARG A 21 10.47 12.51 -79.49
C ARG A 21 9.92 12.90 -78.11
N GLU A 22 8.73 13.50 -78.06
CA GLU A 22 8.15 13.97 -76.80
C GLU A 22 7.68 12.80 -75.93
N LEU A 23 7.05 11.78 -76.52
CA LEU A 23 6.73 10.53 -75.82
C LEU A 23 7.99 9.84 -75.28
N ARG A 24 9.09 9.80 -76.04
CA ARG A 24 10.37 9.24 -75.55
C ARG A 24 10.97 10.04 -74.40
N LYS A 25 10.74 11.35 -74.36
CA LYS A 25 11.17 12.21 -73.24
C LYS A 25 10.33 11.90 -72.00
N GLU A 26 9.01 11.97 -72.10
CA GLU A 26 8.08 11.64 -71.00
C GLU A 26 8.31 10.22 -70.45
N ILE A 27 8.52 9.22 -71.31
CA ILE A 27 8.84 7.84 -70.89
C ILE A 27 10.16 7.77 -70.11
N ARG A 28 11.17 8.56 -70.50
CA ARG A 28 12.45 8.61 -69.76
C ARG A 28 12.28 9.29 -68.41
N ASP A 29 11.54 10.39 -68.36
CA ASP A 29 11.28 11.11 -67.12
C ASP A 29 10.47 10.26 -66.15
N LEU A 30 9.43 9.58 -66.62
CA LEU A 30 8.67 8.57 -65.86
C LEU A 30 9.57 7.44 -65.35
N LYS A 31 10.46 6.91 -66.19
CA LYS A 31 11.40 5.85 -65.79
C LYS A 31 12.30 6.30 -64.64
N ASN A 32 12.79 7.54 -64.69
CA ASN A 32 13.62 8.10 -63.63
C ASN A 32 12.82 8.29 -62.34
N SER A 33 11.58 8.80 -62.42
CA SER A 33 10.70 8.93 -61.26
C SER A 33 10.35 7.59 -60.62
N VAL A 34 10.08 6.55 -61.43
CA VAL A 34 9.80 5.19 -60.92
C VAL A 34 11.03 4.59 -60.23
N SER A 35 12.23 4.81 -60.79
CA SER A 35 13.47 4.37 -60.13
C SER A 35 13.65 5.03 -58.77
N PHE A 36 13.48 6.35 -58.69
CA PHE A 36 13.57 7.09 -57.44
C PHE A 36 12.52 6.62 -56.41
N LEU A 37 11.28 6.39 -56.84
CA LEU A 37 10.23 5.87 -55.96
C LEU A 37 10.57 4.47 -55.45
N ASN A 38 11.17 3.59 -56.26
CA ASN A 38 11.59 2.27 -55.81
C ASN A 38 12.66 2.37 -54.72
N ASP A 39 13.65 3.26 -54.90
CA ASP A 39 14.72 3.47 -53.90
C ASP A 39 14.15 3.97 -52.56
N GLU A 40 13.20 4.92 -52.59
CA GLU A 40 12.54 5.39 -51.37
C GLU A 40 11.60 4.34 -50.75
N VAL A 41 10.90 3.55 -51.57
CA VAL A 41 10.09 2.44 -51.06
C VAL A 41 10.98 1.41 -50.36
N GLU A 42 12.14 1.05 -50.92
CA GLU A 42 13.07 0.12 -50.29
C GLU A 42 13.57 0.65 -48.93
N LYS A 43 13.94 1.93 -48.89
CA LYS A 43 14.34 2.60 -47.65
C LYS A 43 13.24 2.59 -46.58
N ILE A 44 12.02 2.98 -46.94
CA ILE A 44 10.86 2.95 -46.03
C ILE A 44 10.59 1.52 -45.56
N THR A 45 10.72 0.53 -46.43
CA THR A 45 10.49 -0.87 -46.08
C THR A 45 11.50 -1.36 -45.04
N LYS A 46 12.76 -0.96 -45.20
CA LYS A 46 13.84 -1.25 -44.24
C LYS A 46 13.59 -0.57 -42.90
N GLU A 47 13.30 0.73 -42.89
CA GLU A 47 12.99 1.48 -41.67
C GLU A 47 11.75 0.90 -40.95
N ASN A 48 10.72 0.47 -41.68
CA ASN A 48 9.56 -0.20 -41.10
C ASN A 48 9.93 -1.55 -40.47
N ALA A 49 10.81 -2.33 -41.10
CA ALA A 49 11.27 -3.59 -40.55
C ALA A 49 12.01 -3.38 -39.21
N ASP A 50 12.88 -2.37 -39.15
CA ASP A 50 13.60 -1.98 -37.94
C ASP A 50 12.62 -1.52 -36.84
N LEU A 51 11.68 -0.63 -37.17
CA LEU A 51 10.64 -0.16 -36.24
C LEU A 51 9.76 -1.29 -35.70
N VAL A 52 9.43 -2.29 -36.53
CA VAL A 52 8.68 -3.47 -36.10
C VAL A 52 9.52 -4.33 -35.15
N GLY A 53 10.82 -4.45 -35.40
CA GLY A 53 11.77 -5.13 -34.51
C GLY A 53 11.86 -4.45 -33.14
N ASP A 54 12.02 -3.14 -33.13
CA ASP A 54 12.08 -2.33 -31.90
C ASP A 54 10.76 -2.40 -31.13
N ASN A 55 9.62 -2.32 -31.81
CA ASN A 55 8.31 -2.46 -31.16
C ASN A 55 8.14 -3.82 -30.46
N LYS A 56 8.60 -4.90 -31.08
CA LYS A 56 8.55 -6.24 -30.45
C LYS A 56 9.43 -6.30 -29.21
N SER A 57 10.64 -5.75 -29.30
CA SER A 57 11.59 -5.70 -28.18
C SER A 57 11.04 -4.86 -27.02
N LEU A 58 10.49 -3.68 -27.32
CA LEU A 58 9.86 -2.80 -26.33
C LEU A 58 8.66 -3.45 -25.65
N ARG A 59 7.79 -4.14 -26.40
CA ARG A 59 6.67 -4.88 -25.83
C ARG A 59 7.13 -6.01 -24.91
N SER A 60 8.18 -6.73 -25.29
CA SER A 60 8.76 -7.78 -24.44
C SER A 60 9.34 -7.20 -23.14
N ALA A 61 10.02 -6.05 -23.22
CA ALA A 61 10.58 -5.38 -22.05
C ALA A 61 9.47 -4.82 -21.13
N ASP A 62 8.39 -4.25 -21.68
CA ASP A 62 7.26 -3.76 -20.89
C ASP A 62 6.59 -4.91 -20.11
N GLU A 63 6.39 -6.06 -20.75
CA GLU A 63 5.80 -7.25 -20.09
C GLU A 63 6.69 -7.78 -18.96
N GLN A 64 8.01 -7.84 -19.19
CA GLN A 64 8.98 -8.22 -18.16
C GLN A 64 8.95 -7.24 -16.98
N LEU A 65 8.98 -5.93 -17.25
CA LEU A 65 8.92 -4.90 -16.22
C LEU A 65 7.63 -4.95 -15.41
N ARG A 66 6.48 -5.21 -16.04
CA ARG A 66 5.20 -5.40 -15.34
C ARG A 66 5.24 -6.58 -14.39
N THR A 67 5.73 -7.72 -14.89
CA THR A 67 5.88 -8.95 -14.10
C THR A 67 6.79 -8.74 -12.89
N GLU A 68 7.95 -8.08 -13.10
CA GLU A 68 8.88 -7.77 -12.03
C GLU A 68 8.26 -6.80 -11.00
N CYS A 69 7.57 -5.77 -11.47
CA CYS A 69 6.88 -4.81 -10.61
C CYS A 69 5.83 -5.47 -9.72
N GLU A 70 5.04 -6.41 -10.25
CA GLU A 70 4.09 -7.20 -9.45
C GLU A 70 4.81 -8.09 -8.43
N ALA A 71 5.89 -8.76 -8.85
CA ALA A 71 6.71 -9.57 -7.96
C ALA A 71 7.36 -8.74 -6.83
N PHE A 72 7.80 -7.51 -7.13
CA PHE A 72 8.34 -6.58 -6.14
C PHE A 72 7.26 -6.09 -5.18
N LYS A 73 6.08 -5.67 -5.66
CA LYS A 73 4.95 -5.27 -4.81
C LYS A 73 4.55 -6.39 -3.84
N LYS A 74 4.49 -7.63 -4.33
CA LYS A 74 4.20 -8.81 -3.50
C LYS A 74 5.27 -9.03 -2.42
N ARG A 75 6.55 -8.93 -2.78
CA ARG A 75 7.66 -9.06 -1.82
C ARG A 75 7.65 -7.95 -0.77
N MET A 76 7.39 -6.71 -1.17
CA MET A 76 7.29 -5.57 -0.24
C MET A 76 6.17 -5.81 0.78
N SER A 77 4.97 -6.17 0.32
CA SER A 77 3.84 -6.49 1.21
C SER A 77 4.18 -7.62 2.20
N GLN A 78 4.84 -8.68 1.74
CA GLN A 78 5.29 -9.77 2.61
C GLN A 78 6.32 -9.31 3.65
N GLN A 79 7.26 -8.44 3.26
CA GLN A 79 8.26 -7.89 4.17
C GLN A 79 7.64 -6.95 5.21
N GLU A 80 6.71 -6.10 4.82
CA GLU A 80 5.94 -5.25 5.74
C GLU A 80 5.22 -6.08 6.80
N GLN A 81 4.54 -7.16 6.38
CA GLN A 81 3.87 -8.08 7.30
C GLN A 81 4.84 -8.76 8.26
N ARG A 82 6.04 -9.14 7.80
CA ARG A 82 7.10 -9.68 8.68
C ARG A 82 7.59 -8.66 9.68
N ILE A 83 7.82 -7.42 9.27
CA ILE A 83 8.23 -6.32 10.16
C ILE A 83 7.17 -6.11 11.24
N ILE A 84 5.90 -6.00 10.86
CA ILE A 84 4.78 -5.87 11.79
C ILE A 84 4.76 -7.02 12.79
N ALA A 85 4.94 -8.26 12.33
CA ALA A 85 4.98 -9.43 13.20
C ALA A 85 6.14 -9.37 14.21
N TYR A 86 7.35 -8.96 13.79
CA TYR A 86 8.49 -8.80 14.69
C TYR A 86 8.29 -7.67 15.69
N GLU A 87 7.78 -6.52 15.23
CA GLU A 87 7.44 -5.41 16.11
C GLU A 87 6.40 -5.82 17.16
N GLN A 88 5.34 -6.51 16.75
CA GLN A 88 4.30 -6.96 17.67
C GLN A 88 4.84 -8.02 18.63
N TYR A 89 5.69 -8.93 18.15
CA TYR A 89 6.33 -9.96 18.98
C TYR A 89 7.19 -9.34 20.10
N SER A 90 7.97 -8.30 19.80
CA SER A 90 8.75 -7.57 20.82
C SER A 90 7.89 -6.91 21.91
N ARG A 91 6.59 -6.71 21.65
CA ARG A 91 5.62 -6.09 22.55
C ARG A 91 4.72 -7.10 23.26
N LYS A 92 4.94 -8.41 23.08
CA LYS A 92 4.09 -9.48 23.65
C LYS A 92 4.05 -9.52 25.18
N TYR A 93 5.01 -8.91 25.86
CA TYR A 93 5.02 -8.79 27.33
C TYR A 93 4.53 -7.43 27.82
N ASN A 94 4.06 -6.58 26.90
CA ASN A 94 3.73 -5.21 27.19
C ASN A 94 2.21 -5.03 27.25
N PHE A 95 1.77 -4.09 28.08
CA PHE A 95 0.49 -3.42 27.91
C PHE A 95 0.67 -1.91 27.96
N GLU A 96 -0.31 -1.19 27.44
CA GLU A 96 -0.38 0.27 27.43
C GLU A 96 -1.50 0.74 28.37
N ILE A 97 -1.16 1.64 29.30
CA ILE A 97 -2.13 2.32 30.16
C ILE A 97 -2.39 3.72 29.59
N LYS A 98 -3.66 4.06 29.42
CA LYS A 98 -4.14 5.36 28.94
C LYS A 98 -5.03 6.02 29.99
N GLY A 99 -5.09 7.35 29.98
CA GLY A 99 -6.04 8.13 30.78
C GLY A 99 -5.47 8.73 32.07
N ILE A 100 -4.36 8.18 32.57
CA ILE A 100 -3.69 8.67 33.79
C ILE A 100 -2.91 9.96 33.49
N PRO A 101 -3.22 11.09 34.15
CA PRO A 101 -2.49 12.34 33.95
C PRO A 101 -1.02 12.21 34.38
N LYS A 102 -0.14 12.99 33.77
CA LYS A 102 1.26 13.09 34.20
C LYS A 102 1.33 14.06 35.37
N LEU A 103 1.99 13.64 36.45
CA LEU A 103 2.31 14.49 37.59
C LEU A 103 3.81 14.79 37.59
N ALA A 104 4.22 15.91 38.21
CA ALA A 104 5.63 16.28 38.34
C ALA A 104 6.41 15.23 39.14
N GLU A 105 5.80 14.72 40.21
CA GLU A 105 6.33 13.64 41.05
C GLU A 105 5.48 12.38 40.87
N GLU A 106 5.68 11.67 39.76
CA GLU A 106 4.97 10.41 39.52
C GLU A 106 5.72 9.21 40.09
N ASP A 107 5.06 8.45 40.97
CA ASP A 107 5.52 7.15 41.39
C ASP A 107 4.86 6.04 40.56
N LEU A 108 5.50 5.73 39.44
CA LEU A 108 5.10 4.62 38.58
C LEU A 108 5.17 3.27 39.32
N GLY A 109 6.06 3.14 40.30
CA GLY A 109 6.28 1.92 41.08
C GLY A 109 5.10 1.59 42.00
N ASN A 110 4.40 2.60 42.52
CA ASN A 110 3.21 2.43 43.36
C ASN A 110 1.89 2.41 42.57
N THR A 111 1.87 3.00 41.37
CA THR A 111 0.69 2.99 40.50
C THR A 111 0.31 1.57 40.05
N LEU A 112 1.30 0.73 39.72
CA LEU A 112 1.03 -0.63 39.23
C LEU A 112 0.45 -1.58 40.28
N PRO A 113 0.96 -1.63 41.53
CA PRO A 113 0.32 -2.37 42.61
C PRO A 113 -1.13 -1.94 42.87
N ARG A 114 -1.44 -0.64 42.82
CA ARG A 114 -2.83 -0.13 42.96
C ARG A 114 -3.73 -0.66 41.86
N ILE A 115 -3.30 -0.56 40.59
CA ILE A 115 -4.03 -1.13 39.45
C ILE A 115 -4.22 -2.64 39.64
N GLY A 116 -3.18 -3.35 40.07
CA GLY A 116 -3.25 -4.78 40.36
C GLY A 116 -4.29 -5.11 41.43
N GLY A 117 -4.33 -4.34 42.52
CA GLY A 117 -5.33 -4.47 43.57
C GLY A 117 -6.77 -4.27 43.07
N LEU A 118 -7.01 -3.20 42.30
CA LEU A 118 -8.32 -2.91 41.69
C LEU A 118 -8.80 -4.03 40.75
N LEU A 119 -7.88 -4.74 40.12
CA LEU A 119 -8.18 -5.86 39.22
C LEU A 119 -8.23 -7.23 39.91
N ASN A 120 -7.93 -7.30 41.21
CA ASN A 120 -7.68 -8.56 41.94
C ASN A 120 -6.59 -9.43 41.28
N VAL A 121 -5.55 -8.78 40.74
CA VAL A 121 -4.37 -9.41 40.17
C VAL A 121 -3.14 -8.75 40.77
N PRO A 122 -2.53 -9.32 41.83
CA PRO A 122 -1.38 -8.71 42.50
C PRO A 122 -0.20 -8.53 41.53
N VAL A 123 0.08 -7.28 41.17
CA VAL A 123 1.24 -6.87 40.36
C VAL A 123 2.28 -6.28 41.29
N THR A 124 3.45 -6.91 41.35
CA THR A 124 4.58 -6.49 42.18
C THR A 124 5.71 -5.91 41.34
N LYS A 125 6.68 -5.24 41.98
CA LYS A 125 7.89 -4.74 41.29
C LYS A 125 8.69 -5.85 40.62
N ASN A 126 8.63 -7.09 41.14
CA ASN A 126 9.33 -8.25 40.57
C ASN A 126 8.68 -8.75 39.26
N ASP A 127 7.40 -8.45 39.03
CA ASP A 127 6.71 -8.83 37.80
C ASP A 127 7.07 -7.92 36.62
N VAL A 128 7.57 -6.72 36.90
CA VAL A 128 7.77 -5.65 35.93
C VAL A 128 9.26 -5.51 35.60
N GLU A 129 9.56 -5.50 34.31
CA GLU A 129 10.91 -5.23 33.79
C GLU A 129 11.12 -3.73 33.63
N LYS A 130 10.15 -3.04 33.03
CA LYS A 130 10.22 -1.60 32.75
C LYS A 130 8.83 -0.98 32.76
N CYS A 131 8.70 0.18 33.37
CA CYS A 131 7.51 1.02 33.30
C CYS A 131 7.95 2.46 32.96
N HIS A 132 7.39 3.04 31.90
CA HIS A 132 7.77 4.38 31.45
C HIS A 132 6.64 5.04 30.65
N ARG A 133 6.64 6.37 30.64
CA ARG A 133 5.76 7.18 29.77
C ARG A 133 6.28 7.17 28.33
N VAL A 134 5.37 7.17 27.37
CA VAL A 134 5.69 7.45 25.96
C VAL A 134 5.61 8.95 25.73
N PRO A 135 6.63 9.57 25.14
CA PRO A 135 6.55 10.98 24.74
C PRO A 135 5.36 11.21 23.82
N ALA A 136 4.53 12.20 24.16
CA ALA A 136 3.47 12.65 23.29
C ALA A 136 4.00 13.74 22.35
N LYS A 137 3.46 13.80 21.12
CA LYS A 137 3.82 14.86 20.15
C LYS A 137 3.50 16.28 20.67
N ASN A 138 2.46 16.40 21.49
CA ASN A 138 2.03 17.67 22.09
C ASN A 138 2.15 17.60 23.61
N ALA A 139 2.63 18.67 24.24
CA ALA A 139 2.79 18.74 25.70
C ALA A 139 1.45 18.63 26.47
N SER A 140 0.34 19.01 25.84
CA SER A 140 -1.03 18.92 26.41
C SER A 140 -1.65 17.53 26.32
N SER A 141 -1.04 16.60 25.56
CA SER A 141 -1.54 15.24 25.38
C SER A 141 -1.18 14.37 26.58
N LYS A 142 -2.16 13.61 27.09
CA LYS A 142 -1.94 12.62 28.15
C LYS A 142 -0.91 11.60 27.66
N GLN A 143 0.27 11.60 28.27
CA GLN A 143 1.35 10.66 27.96
C GLN A 143 0.96 9.26 28.44
N ASN A 144 0.77 8.32 27.52
CA ASN A 144 0.46 6.92 27.85
C ASN A 144 1.64 6.27 28.57
N MET A 145 1.37 5.26 29.41
CA MET A 145 2.41 4.46 30.05
C MET A 145 2.53 3.10 29.39
N ILE A 146 3.76 2.65 29.17
CA ILE A 146 4.07 1.29 28.76
C ILE A 146 4.64 0.54 29.94
N VAL A 147 4.05 -0.63 30.21
CA VAL A 147 4.52 -1.56 31.22
C VAL A 147 4.95 -2.84 30.52
N LYS A 148 6.22 -3.21 30.69
CA LYS A 148 6.81 -4.47 30.21
C LYS A 148 6.95 -5.42 31.39
N PHE A 149 6.35 -6.59 31.28
CA PHE A 149 6.48 -7.67 32.25
C PHE A 149 7.77 -8.44 32.00
N ARG A 150 8.39 -8.94 33.07
CA ARG A 150 9.53 -9.87 32.96
C ARG A 150 9.04 -11.20 32.39
N SER A 151 9.93 -11.92 31.69
CA SER A 151 9.74 -13.35 31.46
C SER A 151 10.02 -14.10 32.77
N PRO A 152 9.17 -15.06 33.19
CA PRO A 152 8.05 -15.70 32.48
C PRO A 152 6.64 -15.12 32.75
N SER A 153 6.51 -13.94 33.38
CA SER A 153 5.25 -13.34 33.85
C SER A 153 4.24 -12.89 32.76
N ARG A 154 4.28 -13.46 31.55
CA ARG A 154 3.29 -13.19 30.48
C ARG A 154 1.87 -13.57 30.90
N SER A 155 1.70 -14.68 31.58
CA SER A 155 0.38 -15.14 32.05
C SER A 155 -0.27 -14.11 32.99
N LYS A 156 0.52 -13.50 33.88
CA LYS A 156 0.05 -12.42 34.76
C LYS A 156 -0.34 -11.17 33.96
N ARG A 157 0.45 -10.79 32.96
CA ARG A 157 0.12 -9.72 32.00
C ARG A 157 -1.22 -9.98 31.32
N ASP A 158 -1.43 -11.20 30.81
CA ASP A 158 -2.65 -11.60 30.11
C ASP A 158 -3.87 -11.58 31.05
N LEU A 159 -3.69 -12.00 32.31
CA LEU A 159 -4.73 -11.94 33.33
C LEU A 159 -5.12 -10.49 33.67
N VAL A 160 -4.14 -9.58 33.79
CA VAL A 160 -4.40 -8.13 33.97
C VAL A 160 -5.25 -7.60 32.83
N LEU A 161 -4.88 -7.88 31.57
CA LEU A 161 -5.65 -7.46 30.38
C LEU A 161 -7.07 -8.04 30.38
N GLN A 162 -7.22 -9.32 30.73
CA GLN A 162 -8.53 -9.98 30.78
C GLN A 162 -9.45 -9.36 31.83
N LYS A 163 -8.91 -9.05 33.02
CA LYS A 163 -9.67 -8.41 34.11
C LYS A 163 -9.99 -6.96 33.77
N ALA A 164 -9.05 -6.22 33.18
CA ALA A 164 -9.26 -4.83 32.77
C ALA A 164 -10.38 -4.66 31.71
N LYS A 165 -10.61 -5.66 30.85
CA LYS A 165 -11.75 -5.64 29.91
C LYS A 165 -13.12 -5.70 30.62
N LYS A 166 -13.18 -6.17 31.87
CA LYS A 166 -14.41 -6.37 32.65
C LYS A 166 -14.58 -5.37 33.80
N THR A 167 -13.50 -4.69 34.19
CA THR A 167 -13.48 -3.76 35.31
C THR A 167 -13.35 -2.32 34.81
N ARG A 168 -14.24 -1.43 35.25
CA ARG A 168 -14.11 0.02 35.00
C ARG A 168 -13.17 0.60 36.04
N ILE A 169 -12.04 1.15 35.59
CA ILE A 169 -11.09 1.88 36.42
C ILE A 169 -11.15 3.35 36.04
N SER A 170 -11.12 4.23 37.03
CA SER A 170 -11.00 5.67 36.88
C SER A 170 -9.70 6.17 37.51
N THR A 171 -9.33 7.40 37.19
CA THR A 171 -8.21 8.07 37.86
C THR A 171 -8.48 8.34 39.34
N GLN A 172 -9.75 8.42 39.77
CA GLN A 172 -10.12 8.60 41.18
C GLN A 172 -9.80 7.34 42.00
N ASP A 173 -10.00 6.15 41.43
CA ASP A 173 -9.63 4.87 42.07
C ASP A 173 -8.12 4.75 42.32
N LEU A 174 -7.32 5.54 41.60
CA LEU A 174 -5.87 5.61 41.75
C LEU A 174 -5.43 6.75 42.69
N GLY A 175 -6.36 7.55 43.20
CA GLY A 175 -6.11 8.67 44.10
C GLY A 175 -5.89 10.02 43.42
N HIS A 176 -6.28 10.18 42.16
CA HIS A 176 -6.26 11.48 41.49
C HIS A 176 -7.55 12.27 41.75
N VAL A 177 -7.45 13.60 41.70
CA VAL A 177 -8.60 14.52 41.83
C VAL A 177 -9.57 14.39 40.66
N SER A 178 -9.05 14.19 39.44
CA SER A 178 -9.88 14.02 38.25
C SER A 178 -10.57 12.65 38.26
N ASN A 179 -11.81 12.58 37.77
CA ASN A 179 -12.51 11.32 37.50
C ASN A 179 -12.59 11.08 35.98
N THR A 180 -11.53 10.50 35.42
CA THR A 180 -11.48 10.12 34.00
C THR A 180 -11.21 8.62 33.83
N PRO A 181 -11.77 7.97 32.80
CA PRO A 181 -11.54 6.55 32.57
C PRO A 181 -10.06 6.22 32.35
N VAL A 182 -9.60 5.12 32.94
CA VAL A 182 -8.28 4.53 32.73
C VAL A 182 -8.45 3.26 31.92
N PHE A 183 -7.71 3.16 30.80
CA PHE A 183 -7.79 2.01 29.91
C PHE A 183 -6.46 1.26 29.92
N ILE A 184 -6.53 -0.06 30.06
CA ILE A 184 -5.38 -0.95 29.99
C ILE A 184 -5.57 -1.82 28.76
N ASN A 185 -4.73 -1.61 27.76
CA ASN A 185 -4.84 -2.22 26.44
C ASN A 185 -3.59 -3.02 26.09
N GLU A 186 -3.70 -3.93 25.14
CA GLU A 186 -2.51 -4.52 24.54
C GLU A 186 -1.63 -3.44 23.92
N HIS A 187 -0.31 -3.58 24.08
CA HIS A 187 0.62 -2.67 23.43
C HIS A 187 0.81 -3.11 21.97
N LEU A 188 -0.04 -2.55 21.10
CA LEU A 188 0.09 -2.73 19.66
C LEU A 188 1.24 -1.90 19.07
N CYS A 189 1.89 -2.42 18.03
CA CYS A 189 2.81 -1.62 17.21
C CYS A 189 2.06 -0.49 16.45
N PRO A 190 2.75 0.55 15.98
CA PRO A 190 2.11 1.70 15.33
C PRO A 190 1.22 1.31 14.14
N ALA A 191 1.67 0.39 13.29
CA ALA A 191 0.90 -0.09 12.14
C ALA A 191 -0.41 -0.77 12.57
N LEU A 192 -0.36 -1.64 13.58
CA LEU A 192 -1.58 -2.30 14.10
C LEU A 192 -2.49 -1.32 14.86
N LYS A 193 -1.94 -0.28 15.51
CA LYS A 193 -2.77 0.79 16.10
C LYS A 193 -3.54 1.56 15.01
N GLN A 194 -2.91 1.87 13.89
CA GLN A 194 -3.57 2.50 12.74
C GLN A 194 -4.63 1.58 12.13
N LEU A 195 -4.27 0.31 11.92
CA LEU A 195 -5.18 -0.70 11.37
C LEU A 195 -6.40 -0.93 12.26
N LEU A 196 -6.22 -0.96 13.58
CA LEU A 196 -7.31 -1.05 14.54
C LEU A 196 -8.24 0.16 14.45
N GLY A 197 -7.69 1.37 14.33
CA GLY A 197 -8.48 2.59 14.14
C GLY A 197 -9.33 2.54 12.87
N ALA A 198 -8.73 2.10 11.75
CA ALA A 198 -9.44 1.94 10.48
C ALA A 198 -10.53 0.86 10.57
N ALA A 199 -10.24 -0.29 11.19
CA ALA A 199 -11.23 -1.36 11.40
C ALA A 199 -12.41 -0.89 12.25
N ILE A 200 -12.16 -0.14 13.34
CA ILE A 200 -13.22 0.45 14.18
C ILE A 200 -14.09 1.42 13.37
N ALA A 201 -13.47 2.28 12.56
CA ALA A 201 -14.20 3.23 11.71
C ALA A 201 -15.08 2.50 10.67
N LYS A 202 -14.55 1.48 10.00
CA LYS A 202 -15.28 0.67 9.01
C LYS A 202 -16.42 -0.12 9.68
N ASN A 203 -16.17 -0.75 10.82
CA ASN A 203 -17.23 -1.44 11.57
C ASN A 203 -18.39 -0.51 11.92
N LYS A 204 -18.09 0.72 12.36
CA LYS A 204 -19.11 1.73 12.67
C LYS A 204 -19.91 2.10 11.42
N ALA A 205 -19.25 2.29 10.28
CA ALA A 205 -19.92 2.61 9.02
C ALA A 205 -20.81 1.46 8.50
N ALA A 206 -20.38 0.21 8.68
CA ALA A 206 -21.09 -0.99 8.25
C ALA A 206 -22.08 -1.55 9.29
N ASN A 207 -22.25 -0.87 10.44
CA ASN A 207 -23.08 -1.34 11.56
C ASN A 207 -22.68 -2.71 12.14
N TRP A 208 -21.39 -3.06 12.09
CA TRP A 208 -20.86 -4.24 12.78
C TRP A 208 -20.59 -3.92 14.26
N ARG A 209 -20.96 -4.84 15.15
CA ARG A 209 -20.95 -4.59 16.61
C ARG A 209 -19.59 -4.71 17.28
N PHE A 210 -18.69 -5.57 16.79
CA PHE A 210 -17.52 -5.98 17.58
C PHE A 210 -16.20 -5.79 16.82
N VAL A 211 -15.26 -5.05 17.43
CA VAL A 211 -13.82 -5.06 17.10
C VAL A 211 -13.03 -5.18 18.40
N TRP A 212 -12.06 -6.07 18.46
CA TRP A 212 -11.21 -6.24 19.63
C TRP A 212 -9.82 -6.73 19.27
N THR A 213 -8.91 -6.64 20.25
CA THR A 213 -7.59 -7.23 20.14
C THR A 213 -7.47 -8.48 21.01
N ASN A 214 -6.74 -9.45 20.49
CA ASN A 214 -6.35 -10.65 21.22
C ASN A 214 -4.98 -11.13 20.75
N ASP A 215 -4.01 -11.14 21.66
CA ASP A 215 -2.62 -11.57 21.40
C ASP A 215 -1.98 -10.86 20.19
N GLY A 216 -2.11 -9.54 20.16
CA GLY A 216 -1.62 -8.67 19.10
C GLY A 216 -2.41 -8.74 17.80
N ARG A 217 -3.47 -9.56 17.71
CA ARG A 217 -4.30 -9.69 16.51
C ARG A 217 -5.55 -8.83 16.62
N ILE A 218 -5.98 -8.23 15.51
CA ILE A 218 -7.22 -7.45 15.41
C ILE A 218 -8.31 -8.35 14.87
N LEU A 219 -9.39 -8.49 15.63
CA LEU A 219 -10.50 -9.37 15.32
C LEU A 219 -11.78 -8.55 15.24
N THR A 220 -12.65 -8.90 14.31
CA THR A 220 -13.96 -8.27 14.15
C THR A 220 -15.02 -9.31 13.84
N ARG A 221 -16.27 -9.04 14.21
CA ARG A 221 -17.45 -9.81 13.80
C ARG A 221 -18.68 -8.91 13.77
N LYS A 222 -19.65 -9.25 12.91
CA LYS A 222 -20.86 -8.46 12.72
C LYS A 222 -21.76 -8.45 13.95
N ASP A 223 -22.23 -9.63 14.37
CA ASP A 223 -23.11 -9.79 15.54
C ASP A 223 -22.64 -10.96 16.42
N GLU A 224 -23.38 -11.23 17.51
CA GLU A 224 -23.15 -12.43 18.32
C GLU A 224 -23.39 -13.68 17.46
N GLY A 225 -22.48 -14.66 17.56
CA GLY A 225 -22.53 -15.88 16.75
C GLY A 225 -22.01 -15.75 15.31
N SER A 226 -21.73 -14.54 14.82
CA SER A 226 -21.12 -14.35 13.50
C SER A 226 -19.66 -14.84 13.45
N HIS A 227 -19.19 -15.20 12.25
CA HIS A 227 -17.81 -15.58 12.01
C HIS A 227 -16.85 -14.46 12.41
N VAL A 228 -15.74 -14.83 13.06
CA VAL A 228 -14.70 -13.90 13.48
C VAL A 228 -13.71 -13.71 12.33
N LEU A 229 -13.65 -12.50 11.80
CA LEU A 229 -12.67 -12.08 10.81
C LEU A 229 -11.41 -11.55 11.50
N HIS A 230 -10.24 -12.03 11.06
CA HIS A 230 -8.94 -11.50 11.48
C HIS A 230 -8.47 -10.45 10.47
N ILE A 231 -8.29 -9.21 10.94
CA ILE A 231 -7.82 -8.08 10.12
C ILE A 231 -6.29 -8.04 10.18
N ARG A 232 -5.63 -8.45 9.09
CA ARG A 232 -4.16 -8.46 8.95
C ARG A 232 -3.64 -7.24 8.18
N ASP A 233 -4.45 -6.72 7.28
CA ASP A 233 -4.16 -5.56 6.45
C ASP A 233 -5.43 -4.82 6.02
N ALA A 234 -5.25 -3.79 5.18
CA ALA A 234 -6.36 -2.98 4.67
C ALA A 234 -7.33 -3.77 3.78
N SER A 235 -6.88 -4.81 3.09
CA SER A 235 -7.76 -5.63 2.24
C SER A 235 -8.76 -6.43 3.07
N ASP A 236 -8.40 -6.83 4.28
CA ASP A 236 -9.32 -7.48 5.21
C ASP A 236 -10.41 -6.52 5.73
N ILE A 237 -10.11 -5.21 5.81
CA ILE A 237 -11.10 -4.19 6.22
C ILE A 237 -12.21 -4.07 5.17
N GLU A 238 -11.90 -4.23 3.88
CA GLU A 238 -12.91 -4.16 2.82
C GLU A 238 -13.92 -5.32 2.85
N LYS A 239 -13.61 -6.40 3.57
CA LYS A 239 -14.54 -7.52 3.79
C LYS A 239 -15.64 -7.18 4.82
N ILE A 240 -15.51 -6.05 5.51
CA ILE A 240 -16.53 -5.51 6.41
C ILE A 240 -17.54 -4.75 5.53
N ALA A 241 -18.56 -5.47 5.06
CA ALA A 241 -19.68 -4.97 4.27
C ALA A 241 -20.99 -5.00 5.07
#